data_AF-A0A7Y1UXA6-F1
#
_entry.id   AF-A0A7Y1UXA6-F1
#
_cell.length_a   1.000
_cell.length_b   1.000
_cell.length_c   1.000
_cell.angle_alpha   90.00
_cell.angle_beta   90.00
_cell.angle_gamma   90.00
#
_symmetry.space_group_name_H-M   'P 1'
#
loop_
_entity.id
_entity.type
_entity.pdbx_description
1 polymer ?
#
loop_
_entity_poly.entity_id
_entity_poly.type
_entity_poly.pdbx_seq_one_letter_code
_entity_poly.pdbx_strand_id
1 'polypeptide(L)'
;MRPSRGDGGIDVLTPLPDGRFEIDQIKRFAGPGLSHSQKSQITGSLETVKETLAGRLGAWNLVVPMDHTPEQWAWFESLEAPCEVNWRGLTYLEGLAAKYPEVCDYLLRDGRDRLEKRYSELMAITSMEYAMSTGADLVAGQVIKTLASACEAINSADPFFRYEFRVGRQPDHLRSGDGHVFSHSAGFSDGTIVTIDVF
;
A
#
# COMPACT_ATOMS: atom_id res chain seq x y z
N MET A 1 8.57 4.54 5.41
CA MET A 1 8.37 4.07 6.80
C MET A 1 9.09 2.74 6.96
N ARG A 2 9.81 2.53 8.07
CA ARG A 2 10.32 1.21 8.47
C ARG A 2 9.38 0.73 9.59
N PRO A 3 8.86 -0.50 9.58
CA PRO A 3 8.17 -1.01 10.74
C PRO A 3 9.17 -1.08 11.90
N SER A 4 8.67 -0.72 13.07
CA SER A 4 9.36 -0.77 14.34
C SER A 4 10.00 -2.14 14.55
N ARG A 5 11.28 -2.18 14.95
CA ARG A 5 11.88 -3.38 15.52
C ARG A 5 11.20 -3.62 16.88
N GLY A 6 10.18 -4.49 16.91
CA GLY A 6 9.62 -5.00 18.17
C GLY A 6 8.10 -5.20 18.23
N ASP A 7 7.38 -5.40 17.12
CA ASP A 7 5.89 -5.41 17.08
C ASP A 7 5.19 -6.66 17.66
N GLY A 8 5.77 -7.34 18.67
CA GLY A 8 5.07 -8.42 19.36
C GLY A 8 4.59 -9.56 18.44
N GLY A 9 5.21 -9.74 17.28
CA GLY A 9 4.84 -10.80 16.34
C GLY A 9 3.46 -10.63 15.69
N ILE A 10 3.06 -9.39 15.36
CA ILE A 10 1.92 -9.06 14.48
C ILE A 10 2.47 -8.32 13.26
N ASP A 11 2.32 -8.86 12.05
CA ASP A 11 2.83 -8.20 10.83
C ASP A 11 1.74 -7.32 10.16
N VAL A 12 0.51 -7.83 10.02
CA VAL A 12 -0.64 -7.05 9.52
C VAL A 12 -1.85 -7.33 10.39
N LEU A 13 -2.56 -6.27 10.76
CA LEU A 13 -3.79 -6.30 11.54
C LEU A 13 -4.90 -5.63 10.75
N THR A 14 -5.95 -6.39 10.44
CA THR A 14 -7.10 -5.95 9.65
C THR A 14 -8.34 -5.92 10.54
N PRO A 15 -8.96 -4.76 10.77
CA PRO A 15 -10.20 -4.68 11.52
C PRO A 15 -11.35 -5.35 10.76
N LEU A 16 -12.17 -6.12 11.48
CA LEU A 16 -13.38 -6.74 10.97
C LEU A 16 -14.61 -5.92 11.39
N PRO A 17 -15.73 -5.99 10.64
CA PRO A 17 -16.95 -5.23 10.95
C PRO A 17 -17.56 -5.51 12.32
N ASP A 18 -17.28 -6.69 12.89
CA ASP A 18 -17.76 -7.11 14.21
C ASP A 18 -16.87 -6.63 15.38
N GLY A 19 -15.85 -5.80 15.10
CA GLY A 19 -14.93 -5.27 16.08
C GLY A 19 -13.78 -6.22 16.47
N ARG A 20 -13.69 -7.39 15.83
CA ARG A 20 -12.53 -8.29 15.93
C ARG A 20 -11.47 -7.93 14.88
N PHE A 21 -10.36 -8.65 14.91
CA PHE A 21 -9.24 -8.45 14.01
C PHE A 21 -8.83 -9.75 13.31
N GLU A 22 -8.59 -9.66 12.01
CA GLU A 22 -7.83 -10.65 11.26
C GLU A 22 -6.34 -10.29 11.34
N ILE A 23 -5.50 -11.27 11.65
CA ILE A 23 -4.05 -11.10 11.68
C ILE A 23 -3.42 -11.90 10.55
N ASP A 24 -2.59 -11.26 9.74
CA ASP A 24 -1.66 -11.95 8.85
C ASP A 24 -0.26 -11.94 9.47
N GLN A 25 0.27 -13.13 9.76
CA GLN A 25 1.65 -13.34 10.17
C GLN A 25 2.49 -13.75 8.96
N ILE A 26 3.40 -12.89 8.54
CA ILE A 26 4.25 -13.06 7.38
C ILE A 26 5.60 -13.66 7.79
N LYS A 27 5.95 -14.83 7.23
CA LYS A 27 7.27 -15.44 7.43
C LYS A 27 7.95 -15.73 6.09
N ARG A 28 9.20 -15.28 5.93
CA ARG A 28 10.01 -15.52 4.73
C ARG A 28 10.69 -16.90 4.75
N PHE A 29 9.92 -17.95 4.99
CA PHE A 29 10.42 -19.32 5.01
C PHE A 29 10.38 -19.90 3.60
N ALA A 30 11.54 -19.96 2.94
CA ALA A 30 11.71 -20.52 1.61
C ALA A 30 12.60 -21.77 1.73
N GLY A 31 11.98 -22.94 1.75
CA GLY A 31 12.66 -24.22 1.89
C GLY A 31 11.69 -25.38 1.69
N PRO A 32 12.18 -26.63 1.63
CA PRO A 32 11.34 -27.80 1.37
C PRO A 32 10.36 -28.11 2.52
N GLY A 33 10.49 -27.42 3.66
CA GLY A 33 9.53 -27.48 4.74
C GLY A 33 9.93 -26.67 5.96
N LEU A 34 9.10 -26.76 7.01
CA LEU A 34 9.35 -26.11 8.30
C LEU A 34 10.30 -26.92 9.18
N SER A 35 11.46 -26.34 9.49
CA SER A 35 12.33 -26.80 10.57
C SER A 35 11.68 -26.61 11.95
N HIS A 36 12.23 -27.29 12.96
CA HIS A 36 11.76 -27.15 14.34
C HIS A 36 11.79 -25.69 14.82
N SER A 37 12.86 -24.95 14.50
CA SER A 37 12.98 -23.53 14.87
C SER A 37 11.89 -22.67 14.22
N GLN A 38 11.57 -22.92 12.95
CA GLN A 38 10.50 -22.19 12.25
C GLN A 38 9.12 -22.50 12.83
N LYS A 39 8.87 -23.76 13.20
CA LYS A 39 7.66 -24.16 13.92
C LYS A 39 7.54 -23.42 15.26
N SER A 40 8.61 -23.36 16.05
CA SER A 40 8.63 -22.61 17.31
C SER A 40 8.38 -21.11 17.12
N GLN A 41 8.90 -20.50 16.04
CA GLN A 41 8.62 -19.09 15.71
C GLN A 41 7.16 -18.84 15.33
N ILE A 42 6.53 -19.79 14.64
CA ILE A 42 5.11 -19.74 14.29
C ILE A 42 4.26 -19.84 15.56
N THR A 43 4.49 -20.87 16.38
CA THR A 43 3.75 -21.08 17.63
C THR A 43 3.91 -19.88 18.58
N GLY A 44 5.12 -19.37 18.76
CA GLY A 44 5.35 -18.20 19.62
C GLY A 44 4.64 -16.94 19.13
N SER A 45 4.55 -16.73 17.81
CA SER A 45 3.78 -15.62 17.25
C SER A 45 2.28 -15.77 17.51
N LEU A 46 1.72 -16.96 17.33
CA LEU A 46 0.30 -17.22 17.66
C LEU A 46 0.02 -16.98 19.15
N GLU A 47 0.85 -17.45 20.06
CA GLU A 47 0.67 -17.20 21.50
C GLU A 47 0.73 -15.70 21.83
N THR A 48 1.67 -14.97 21.23
CA THR A 48 1.77 -13.52 21.46
C THR A 48 0.51 -12.78 20.97
N VAL A 49 -0.05 -13.20 19.83
CA VAL A 49 -1.29 -12.65 19.30
C VAL A 49 -2.48 -12.98 20.20
N LYS A 50 -2.57 -14.22 20.70
CA LYS A 50 -3.62 -14.66 21.63
C LYS A 50 -3.63 -13.81 22.89
N GLU A 51 -2.46 -13.51 23.45
CA GLU A 51 -2.30 -12.65 24.61
C GLU A 51 -2.69 -11.19 24.29
N THR A 52 -2.19 -10.66 23.17
CA THR A 52 -2.37 -9.25 22.79
C THR A 52 -3.82 -8.91 22.42
N LEU A 53 -4.51 -9.84 21.74
CA LEU A 53 -5.86 -9.67 21.22
C LEU A 53 -6.88 -10.56 21.92
N ALA A 54 -6.66 -10.93 23.18
CA ALA A 54 -7.54 -11.79 23.97
C ALA A 54 -9.04 -11.47 23.75
N GLY A 55 -9.78 -12.40 23.14
CA GLY A 55 -11.22 -12.28 22.84
C GLY A 55 -11.58 -11.41 21.61
N ARG A 56 -10.61 -10.75 20.98
CA ARG A 56 -10.77 -9.90 19.79
C ARG A 56 -10.11 -10.48 18.54
N LEU A 57 -9.48 -11.65 18.63
CA LEU A 57 -8.92 -12.34 17.47
C LEU A 57 -10.03 -13.02 16.68
N GLY A 58 -10.23 -12.58 15.44
CA GLY A 58 -11.24 -13.10 14.51
C GLY A 58 -10.72 -14.25 13.65
N ALA A 59 -9.51 -14.09 13.11
CA ALA A 59 -8.80 -15.09 12.33
C ALA A 59 -7.29 -14.86 12.44
N TRP A 60 -6.51 -15.93 12.30
CA TRP A 60 -5.05 -15.84 12.26
C TRP A 60 -4.51 -16.60 11.04
N ASN A 61 -3.82 -15.89 10.16
CA ASN A 61 -3.33 -16.45 8.91
C ASN A 61 -1.80 -16.47 8.91
N LEU A 62 -1.22 -17.64 8.66
CA LEU A 62 0.19 -17.77 8.35
C LEU A 62 0.41 -17.51 6.86
N VAL A 63 1.10 -16.44 6.52
CA VAL A 63 1.47 -16.07 5.16
C VAL A 63 2.91 -16.46 4.90
N VAL A 64 3.13 -17.45 4.03
CA VAL A 64 4.45 -18.01 3.72
C VAL A 64 4.59 -18.32 2.23
N PRO A 65 5.79 -18.17 1.63
CA PRO A 65 6.02 -18.44 0.21
C PRO A 65 6.20 -19.94 -0.08
N MET A 66 5.38 -20.79 0.54
CA MET A 66 5.35 -22.22 0.30
C MET A 66 3.99 -22.79 0.68
N ASP A 67 3.52 -23.77 -0.09
CA ASP A 67 2.34 -24.55 0.28
C ASP A 67 2.70 -25.65 1.28
N HIS A 68 1.73 -26.04 2.11
CA HIS A 68 1.95 -27.05 3.14
C HIS A 68 1.98 -28.46 2.53
N THR A 69 2.78 -29.35 3.12
CA THR A 69 2.56 -30.80 2.98
C THR A 69 1.43 -31.26 3.91
N PRO A 70 0.85 -32.46 3.72
CA PRO A 70 -0.15 -33.00 4.64
C PRO A 70 0.34 -33.08 6.10
N GLU A 71 1.61 -33.43 6.33
CA GLU A 71 2.20 -33.52 7.67
C GLU A 71 2.37 -32.14 8.32
N GLN A 72 2.65 -31.11 7.50
CA GLN A 72 2.74 -29.73 7.98
C GLN A 72 1.36 -29.18 8.30
N TRP A 73 0.36 -29.50 7.48
CA TRP A 73 -1.01 -29.12 7.74
C TRP A 73 -1.54 -29.77 9.03
N ALA A 74 -1.32 -31.07 9.22
CA ALA A 74 -1.69 -31.76 10.45
C ALA A 74 -1.02 -31.15 11.70
N TRP A 75 0.25 -30.76 11.59
CA TRP A 75 0.92 -30.02 12.66
C TRP A 75 0.31 -28.62 12.87
N PHE A 76 -0.02 -27.91 11.79
CA PHE A 76 -0.57 -26.56 11.86
C PHE A 76 -1.97 -26.54 12.47
N GLU A 77 -2.84 -27.48 12.10
CA GLU A 77 -4.16 -27.67 12.70
C GLU A 77 -4.09 -28.09 14.18
N SER A 78 -2.99 -28.69 14.61
CA SER A 78 -2.79 -29.04 16.04
C SER A 78 -2.49 -27.83 16.92
N LEU A 79 -2.29 -26.64 16.35
CA LEU A 79 -2.08 -25.42 17.12
C LEU A 79 -3.38 -24.98 17.80
N GLU A 80 -3.33 -24.78 19.11
CA GLU A 80 -4.49 -24.32 19.87
C GLU A 80 -4.74 -22.82 19.65
N ALA A 81 -5.69 -22.51 18.76
CA ALA A 81 -6.15 -21.14 18.49
C ALA A 81 -7.62 -20.95 18.91
N PRO A 82 -7.99 -19.76 19.44
CA PRO A 82 -9.38 -19.43 19.76
C PRO A 82 -10.22 -19.05 18.53
N CYS A 83 -9.64 -19.13 17.33
CA CYS A 83 -10.22 -18.67 16.07
C CYS A 83 -9.81 -19.60 14.92
N GLU A 84 -10.33 -19.31 13.73
CA GLU A 84 -9.88 -19.96 12.50
C GLU A 84 -8.39 -19.66 12.25
N VAL A 85 -7.64 -20.69 11.84
CA VAL A 85 -6.25 -20.59 11.43
C VAL A 85 -6.10 -20.98 9.97
N ASN A 86 -5.43 -20.15 9.18
CA ASN A 86 -5.28 -20.39 7.75
C ASN A 86 -3.81 -20.43 7.35
N TRP A 87 -3.49 -21.30 6.40
CA TRP A 87 -2.21 -21.29 5.71
C TRP A 87 -2.36 -20.62 4.35
N ARG A 88 -1.90 -19.37 4.26
CA ARG A 88 -1.85 -18.58 3.03
C ARG A 88 -0.51 -18.84 2.35
N GLY A 89 -0.45 -19.96 1.64
CA GLY A 89 0.75 -20.49 0.98
C GLY A 89 1.07 -19.83 -0.37
N LEU A 90 1.98 -20.46 -1.12
CA LEU A 90 2.41 -19.97 -2.43
C LEU A 90 1.24 -19.83 -3.41
N THR A 91 0.36 -20.84 -3.47
CA THR A 91 -0.80 -20.81 -4.36
C THR A 91 -1.72 -19.60 -4.07
N TYR A 92 -1.91 -19.27 -2.79
CA TYR A 92 -2.69 -18.09 -2.38
C TYR A 92 -1.99 -16.79 -2.81
N LEU A 93 -0.69 -16.68 -2.57
CA LEU A 93 0.11 -15.51 -2.95
C LEU A 93 0.15 -15.29 -4.46
N GLU A 94 0.26 -16.35 -5.25
CA GLU A 94 0.18 -16.29 -6.71
C GLU A 94 -1.22 -15.84 -7.17
N GLY A 95 -2.28 -16.29 -6.50
CA GLY A 95 -3.63 -15.80 -6.72
C GLY A 95 -3.77 -14.29 -6.46
N LEU A 96 -3.17 -13.78 -5.40
CA LEU A 96 -3.13 -12.34 -5.13
C LEU A 96 -2.33 -11.57 -6.20
N ALA A 97 -1.17 -12.09 -6.59
CA ALA A 97 -0.35 -11.49 -7.64
C ALA A 97 -1.06 -11.45 -8.99
N ALA A 98 -1.83 -12.48 -9.31
CA ALA A 98 -2.65 -12.53 -10.52
C ALA A 98 -3.86 -11.58 -10.45
N LYS A 99 -4.44 -11.40 -9.26
CA LYS A 99 -5.59 -10.51 -9.03
C LYS A 99 -5.19 -9.03 -9.04
N TYR A 100 -3.99 -8.71 -8.54
CA TYR A 100 -3.47 -7.34 -8.41
C TYR A 100 -2.14 -7.19 -9.16
N PRO A 101 -2.12 -7.40 -10.49
CA PRO A 101 -0.90 -7.33 -11.28
C PRO A 101 -0.22 -5.95 -11.22
N GLU A 102 -1.01 -4.88 -11.05
CA GLU A 102 -0.53 -3.51 -10.87
C GLU A 102 0.35 -3.34 -9.62
N VAL A 103 0.05 -4.08 -8.53
CA VAL A 103 0.86 -4.04 -7.31
C VAL A 103 2.21 -4.70 -7.55
N CYS A 104 2.24 -5.85 -8.24
CA CYS A 104 3.47 -6.53 -8.60
C CYS A 104 4.32 -5.69 -9.56
N ASP A 105 3.70 -5.07 -10.55
CA ASP A 105 4.34 -4.19 -11.52
C ASP A 105 4.93 -2.94 -10.84
N TYR A 106 4.22 -2.37 -9.87
CA TYR A 106 4.70 -1.24 -9.06
C TYR A 106 5.89 -1.61 -8.16
N LEU A 107 5.81 -2.72 -7.43
CA LEU A 107 6.79 -3.06 -6.38
C LEU A 107 8.00 -3.86 -6.87
N LEU A 108 7.86 -4.70 -7.90
CA LEU A 108 8.89 -5.66 -8.32
C LEU A 108 9.52 -5.34 -9.68
N ARG A 109 8.94 -4.41 -10.44
CA ARG A 109 9.48 -3.95 -11.73
C ARG A 109 9.81 -2.46 -11.64
N ASP A 110 9.83 -1.79 -12.78
CA ASP A 110 10.09 -0.37 -12.95
C ASP A 110 8.83 0.50 -12.74
N GLY A 111 7.73 -0.03 -12.17
CA GLY A 111 6.49 0.74 -12.00
C GLY A 111 6.68 2.01 -11.17
N ARG A 112 7.51 1.96 -10.12
CA ARG A 112 7.91 3.13 -9.34
C ARG A 112 8.72 4.13 -10.18
N ASP A 113 9.66 3.66 -10.99
CA ASP A 113 10.48 4.50 -11.87
C ASP A 113 9.60 5.17 -12.95
N ARG A 114 8.60 4.46 -13.46
CA ARG A 114 7.60 5.02 -14.38
C ARG A 114 6.76 6.09 -13.71
N LEU A 115 6.32 5.89 -12.46
CA LEU A 115 5.61 6.92 -11.70
C LEU A 115 6.48 8.16 -11.49
N GLU A 116 7.74 8.00 -11.07
CA GLU A 116 8.69 9.11 -10.91
C GLU A 116 8.95 9.84 -12.24
N LYS A 117 9.04 9.12 -13.35
CA LYS A 117 9.16 9.71 -14.68
C LYS A 117 7.91 10.51 -15.07
N ARG A 118 6.71 10.00 -14.81
CA ARG A 118 5.45 10.73 -15.05
C ARG A 118 5.35 11.99 -14.20
N TYR A 119 5.78 11.92 -12.94
CA TYR A 119 5.87 13.09 -12.07
C TYR A 119 6.84 14.14 -12.62
N SER A 120 8.00 13.70 -13.12
CA SER A 120 9.00 14.57 -13.75
C SER A 120 8.51 15.19 -15.06
N GLU A 121 7.80 14.42 -15.90
CA GLU A 121 7.15 14.90 -17.13
C GLU A 121 6.07 15.96 -16.82
N LEU A 122 5.26 15.75 -15.78
CA LEU A 122 4.29 16.74 -15.31
C LEU A 122 4.98 18.03 -14.89
N MET A 123 5.99 17.94 -14.02
CA MET A 123 6.77 19.12 -13.59
C MET A 123 7.42 19.83 -14.77
N ALA A 124 7.94 19.08 -15.76
CA ALA A 124 8.52 19.65 -16.96
C ALA A 124 7.48 20.34 -17.83
N ILE A 125 6.26 19.80 -18.00
CA ILE A 125 5.18 20.45 -18.75
C ILE A 125 4.74 21.75 -18.07
N THR A 126 4.56 21.74 -16.74
CA THR A 126 4.24 22.94 -15.97
C THR A 126 5.37 23.98 -16.04
N SER A 127 6.63 23.55 -16.11
CA SER A 127 7.82 24.42 -16.24
C SER A 127 8.08 24.88 -17.68
N MET A 128 7.65 24.13 -18.69
CA MET A 128 7.90 24.38 -20.11
C MET A 128 6.79 25.24 -20.72
N GLU A 129 5.54 25.18 -20.23
CA GLU A 129 4.53 26.21 -20.52
C GLU A 129 4.97 27.60 -20.00
N TYR A 130 5.78 27.66 -18.93
CA TYR A 130 6.40 28.90 -18.44
C TYR A 130 7.57 29.38 -19.33
N ALA A 131 8.26 28.47 -20.03
CA ALA A 131 9.40 28.80 -20.91
C ALA A 131 9.03 29.02 -22.38
N MET A 132 7.89 28.48 -22.84
CA MET A 132 7.39 28.59 -24.22
C MET A 132 6.30 29.65 -24.41
N SER A 133 6.24 30.66 -23.52
CA SER A 133 5.56 31.92 -23.83
C SER A 133 6.36 32.72 -24.88
N THR A 134 6.45 32.14 -26.07
CA THR A 134 7.04 32.72 -27.30
C THR A 134 5.94 33.18 -28.28
N GLY A 135 4.72 33.44 -27.80
CA GLY A 135 3.72 34.23 -28.54
C GLY A 135 2.54 33.49 -29.16
N ALA A 136 2.16 32.31 -28.65
CA ALA A 136 0.84 31.73 -28.94
C ALA A 136 -0.06 31.82 -27.71
N ASP A 137 -1.30 32.29 -27.90
CA ASP A 137 -2.31 32.33 -26.84
C ASP A 137 -2.59 30.91 -26.34
N LEU A 138 -2.23 30.64 -25.08
CA LEU A 138 -2.64 29.44 -24.37
C LEU A 138 -4.16 29.50 -24.17
N VAL A 139 -4.88 28.70 -24.95
CA VAL A 139 -6.32 28.52 -24.75
C VAL A 139 -6.52 27.73 -23.46
N ALA A 140 -7.28 28.27 -22.51
CA ALA A 140 -7.53 27.64 -21.21
C ALA A 140 -7.93 26.15 -21.29
N GLY A 141 -8.66 25.76 -22.34
CA GLY A 141 -9.04 24.37 -22.58
C GLY A 141 -7.87 23.40 -22.84
N GLN A 142 -6.75 23.88 -23.39
CA GLN A 142 -5.56 23.07 -23.62
C GLN A 142 -4.84 22.78 -22.29
N VAL A 143 -4.67 23.82 -21.45
CA VAL A 143 -4.07 23.70 -20.11
C VAL A 143 -4.88 22.76 -19.21
N ILE A 144 -6.22 22.91 -19.22
CA ILE A 144 -7.11 22.04 -18.44
C ILE A 144 -6.97 20.58 -18.87
N LYS A 145 -6.91 20.30 -20.18
CA LYS A 145 -6.72 18.93 -20.69
C LYS A 145 -5.37 18.34 -20.27
N THR A 146 -4.31 19.13 -20.37
CA THR A 146 -2.96 18.71 -19.98
C THR A 146 -2.89 18.34 -18.49
N LEU A 147 -3.45 19.19 -17.61
CA LEU A 147 -3.51 18.92 -16.18
C LEU A 147 -4.38 17.69 -15.86
N ALA A 148 -5.52 17.52 -16.54
CA ALA A 148 -6.39 16.37 -16.38
C ALA A 148 -5.69 15.07 -16.79
N SER A 149 -5.04 15.03 -17.96
CA SER A 149 -4.29 13.85 -18.43
C SER A 149 -3.14 13.49 -17.49
N ALA A 150 -2.46 14.47 -16.92
CA ALA A 150 -1.38 14.22 -15.97
C ALA A 150 -1.88 13.67 -14.64
N CYS A 151 -2.98 14.22 -14.13
CA CYS A 151 -3.64 13.71 -12.92
C CYS A 151 -4.11 12.26 -13.13
N GLU A 152 -4.71 11.95 -14.28
CA GLU A 152 -5.12 10.59 -14.64
C GLU A 152 -3.93 9.64 -14.76
N ALA A 153 -2.83 10.08 -15.38
CA ALA A 153 -1.62 9.26 -15.53
C ALA A 153 -0.98 8.90 -14.18
N ILE A 154 -0.93 9.84 -13.23
CA ILE A 154 -0.41 9.59 -11.88
C ILE A 154 -1.34 8.62 -11.13
N ASN A 155 -2.64 8.89 -11.13
CA ASN A 155 -3.64 8.06 -10.45
C ASN A 155 -3.79 6.65 -11.04
N SER A 156 -3.48 6.47 -12.32
CA SER A 156 -3.49 5.14 -12.94
C SER A 156 -2.23 4.33 -12.65
N ALA A 157 -1.15 4.99 -12.23
CA ALA A 157 0.15 4.36 -12.01
C ALA A 157 0.39 3.97 -10.55
N ASP A 158 -0.20 4.69 -9.60
CA ASP A 158 -0.12 4.33 -8.17
C ASP A 158 -1.36 3.54 -7.74
N PRO A 159 -1.23 2.25 -7.37
CA PRO A 159 -2.37 1.44 -6.97
C PRO A 159 -2.81 1.68 -5.51
N PHE A 160 -2.04 2.46 -4.74
CA PHE A 160 -2.27 2.64 -3.31
C PHE A 160 -2.94 3.97 -2.97
N PHE A 161 -2.66 5.02 -3.75
CA PHE A 161 -3.07 6.37 -3.41
C PHE A 161 -3.79 7.07 -4.56
N ARG A 162 -4.75 7.92 -4.19
CA ARG A 162 -5.37 8.88 -5.10
C ARG A 162 -4.81 10.28 -4.85
N TYR A 163 -4.39 10.93 -5.92
CA TYR A 163 -3.84 12.27 -5.95
C TYR A 163 -4.86 13.25 -6.53
N GLU A 164 -5.10 14.34 -5.82
CA GLU A 164 -5.90 15.47 -6.28
C GLU A 164 -5.04 16.74 -6.29
N PHE A 165 -5.11 17.50 -7.39
CA PHE A 165 -4.38 18.74 -7.57
C PHE A 165 -5.31 19.95 -7.47
N ARG A 166 -4.88 20.98 -6.72
CA ARG A 166 -5.59 22.24 -6.58
C ARG A 166 -4.66 23.41 -6.85
N VAL A 167 -5.19 24.45 -7.48
CA VAL A 167 -4.49 25.71 -7.73
C VAL A 167 -5.32 26.84 -7.14
N GLY A 168 -4.71 27.65 -6.28
CA GLY A 168 -5.39 28.72 -5.56
C GLY A 168 -4.48 29.91 -5.26
N ARG A 169 -5.01 30.90 -4.54
CA ARG A 169 -4.29 32.10 -4.08
C ARG A 169 -4.04 32.14 -2.57
N GLN A 170 -4.68 31.23 -1.84
CA GLN A 170 -4.48 31.00 -0.42
C GLN A 170 -4.35 29.50 -0.20
N PRO A 171 -3.62 29.05 0.85
CA PRO A 171 -3.72 27.67 1.27
C PRO A 171 -5.16 27.47 1.73
N ASP A 172 -5.96 26.80 0.90
CA ASP A 172 -7.27 26.33 1.34
C ASP A 172 -7.09 25.51 2.62
N HIS A 173 -8.11 25.50 3.47
CA HIS A 173 -8.15 24.61 4.61
C HIS A 173 -7.84 23.19 4.13
N LEU A 174 -6.81 22.56 4.73
CA LEU A 174 -6.42 21.19 4.44
C LEU A 174 -7.68 20.32 4.51
N ARG A 175 -7.97 19.56 3.46
CA ARG A 175 -9.11 18.65 3.48
C ARG A 175 -8.86 17.64 4.59
N SER A 176 -9.83 17.46 5.47
CA SER A 176 -9.96 16.28 6.31
C SER A 176 -11.19 15.52 5.80
N GLY A 177 -10.98 14.27 5.39
CA GLY A 177 -12.03 13.40 4.88
C GLY A 177 -11.54 11.96 4.90
N ASP A 178 -12.47 11.00 4.78
CA ASP A 178 -12.13 9.58 4.78
C ASP A 178 -11.09 9.26 3.70
N GLY A 179 -10.04 8.55 4.08
CA GLY A 179 -8.91 8.22 3.22
C GLY A 179 -7.82 9.28 3.16
N HIS A 180 -8.04 10.54 3.59
CA HIS A 180 -6.99 11.56 3.52
C HIS A 180 -5.74 11.16 4.33
N VAL A 181 -4.60 11.12 3.63
CA VAL A 181 -3.30 10.74 4.21
C VAL A 181 -2.50 11.99 4.55
N PHE A 182 -2.31 12.89 3.57
CA PHE A 182 -1.63 14.16 3.76
C PHE A 182 -1.94 15.14 2.63
N SER A 183 -1.62 16.41 2.85
CA SER A 183 -1.52 17.40 1.78
C SER A 183 -0.17 18.09 1.79
N HIS A 184 0.30 18.47 0.60
CA HIS A 184 1.51 19.26 0.41
C HIS A 184 1.19 20.47 -0.46
N SER A 185 1.66 21.65 -0.04
CA SER A 185 1.42 22.91 -0.77
C SER A 185 2.74 23.60 -1.09
N ALA A 186 2.87 24.08 -2.32
CA ALA A 186 3.98 24.89 -2.78
C ALA A 186 3.46 26.27 -3.25
N GLY A 187 4.04 27.34 -2.71
CA GLY A 187 3.75 28.72 -3.11
C GLY A 187 4.77 29.25 -4.12
N PHE A 188 4.30 30.04 -5.07
CA PHE A 188 5.11 30.66 -6.12
C PHE A 188 5.20 32.18 -5.92
N SER A 189 6.20 32.81 -6.55
CA SER A 189 6.51 34.24 -6.38
C SER A 189 5.38 35.18 -6.85
N ASP A 190 4.50 34.70 -7.72
CA ASP A 190 3.32 35.41 -8.21
C ASP A 190 2.13 35.34 -7.25
N GLY A 191 2.26 34.64 -6.11
CA GLY A 191 1.20 34.40 -5.13
C GLY A 191 0.27 33.24 -5.49
N THR A 192 0.59 32.44 -6.51
CA THR A 192 -0.09 31.19 -6.81
C THR A 192 0.34 30.11 -5.81
N ILE A 193 -0.59 29.28 -5.36
CA ILE A 193 -0.33 28.12 -4.51
C ILE A 193 -0.88 26.90 -5.21
N VAL A 194 -0.05 25.85 -5.31
CA VAL A 194 -0.45 24.53 -5.78
C VAL A 194 -0.48 23.58 -4.58
N THR A 195 -1.59 22.89 -4.39
CA THR A 195 -1.77 21.87 -3.35
C THR A 195 -1.99 20.51 -3.98
N ILE A 196 -1.30 19.51 -3.45
CA ILE A 196 -1.50 18.10 -3.76
C ILE A 196 -2.09 17.46 -2.51
N ASP A 197 -3.28 16.89 -2.63
CA ASP A 197 -3.91 16.07 -1.60
C ASP A 197 -3.75 14.59 -1.97
N VAL A 198 -3.35 13.78 -0.99
CA VAL A 198 -3.17 12.33 -1.15
C VAL A 198 -4.17 11.62 -0.26
N PHE A 199 -4.96 10.73 -0.87
CA PHE A 199 -5.98 9.88 -0.24
C PHE A 199 -5.64 8.40 -0.43
#